data_AF-A0A1I8FZE0-F1
#
_entry.id   AF-A0A1I8FZE0-F1
#
_cell.length_a   1.000
_cell.length_b   1.000
_cell.length_c   1.000
_cell.angle_alpha   90.00
_cell.angle_beta   90.00
_cell.angle_gamma   90.00
#
_symmetry.space_group_name_H-M   'P 1'
#
loop_
_entity.id
_entity.type
_entity.pdbx_description
1 polymer ?
#
loop_
_entity_poly.entity_id
_entity_poly.type
_entity_poly.pdbx_seq_one_letter_code
_entity_poly.pdbx_strand_id
1 'polypeptide(L)'
;MKRLGLALSVPLEPADVPRSSEACRTDSRTKRTGPGGVCDTCLHARLPLLLPLQHKPTYRLGTPRVMSSVKVAVRVRPFNSRELHSDAKCIIEMRDNTTYITNPKAGPKEQAVKSFQFDHSYWSHQPGGPGFASQRRVYEDIGVETLEHAFEGYNVCIFAYGQTGAGKSYTMMGRPSEPEQAGIIPQLCENLFCRLGQLTEAGASSILEVSYMEIYCERVRDLLNPKNKANLRVREHPLLGPYVEDLSKCA
;
A
#
# COMPACT_ATOMS: atom_id res chain seq x y z
N MET A 1 23.04 5.74 0.27
CA MET A 1 21.81 5.63 1.09
C MET A 1 20.79 4.91 0.22
N LYS A 2 20.40 3.66 0.51
CA LYS A 2 19.44 2.94 -0.35
C LYS A 2 18.05 3.54 -0.13
N ARG A 3 17.57 4.37 -1.06
CA ARG A 3 16.18 4.85 -1.05
C ARG A 3 15.33 3.79 -1.75
N LEU A 4 14.58 3.02 -0.96
CA LEU A 4 13.49 2.18 -1.44
C LEU A 4 12.25 3.08 -1.48
N GLY A 5 11.84 3.50 -2.67
CA GLY A 5 10.54 4.12 -2.89
C GLY A 5 9.72 3.18 -3.74
N LEU A 6 8.60 2.69 -3.23
CA LEU A 6 7.55 2.08 -4.03
C LEU A 6 6.58 3.22 -4.38
N ALA A 7 6.56 3.62 -5.65
CA ALA A 7 5.53 4.53 -6.15
C ALA A 7 4.34 3.66 -6.60
N LEU A 8 3.20 3.82 -5.95
CA LEU A 8 1.96 3.19 -6.34
C LEU A 8 1.08 4.25 -6.99
N SER A 9 0.76 4.04 -8.25
CA SER A 9 -0.26 4.81 -8.97
C SER A 9 -1.28 3.82 -9.47
N VAL A 10 -2.51 3.92 -8.95
CA VAL A 10 -3.65 3.12 -9.41
C VAL A 10 -4.55 4.06 -10.20
N PRO A 11 -4.43 4.12 -11.54
CA PRO A 11 -5.44 4.78 -12.34
C PRO A 11 -6.74 3.97 -12.26
N LEU A 12 -7.75 4.55 -11.60
CA LEU A 12 -9.12 4.06 -11.66
C LEU A 12 -9.77 4.67 -12.90
N GLU A 13 -9.80 3.92 -14.01
CA GLU A 13 -10.65 4.27 -15.15
C GLU A 13 -12.10 3.82 -14.82
N PRO A 14 -13.12 4.67 -14.98
CA PRO A 14 -14.50 4.24 -14.88
C PRO A 14 -14.77 3.22 -15.99
N ALA A 15 -15.32 2.06 -15.63
CA ALA A 15 -15.72 1.04 -16.58
C ALA A 15 -16.57 1.65 -17.70
N ASP A 16 -16.12 1.51 -18.94
CA ASP A 16 -16.90 1.85 -20.13
C ASP A 16 -18.23 1.10 -20.07
N VAL A 17 -19.31 1.83 -19.81
CA VAL A 17 -20.67 1.32 -19.96
C VAL A 17 -20.87 1.07 -21.45
N PRO A 18 -21.13 -0.18 -21.90
CA PRO A 18 -21.42 -0.41 -23.31
C PRO A 18 -22.69 0.36 -23.65
N ARG A 19 -22.56 1.35 -24.54
CA ARG A 19 -23.70 2.03 -25.14
C ARG A 19 -24.55 0.98 -25.87
N SER A 20 -25.70 0.67 -25.29
CA SER A 20 -26.75 -0.11 -25.90
C SER A 20 -27.38 0.67 -27.05
N SER A 21 -26.82 0.55 -28.25
CA SER A 21 -27.54 0.91 -29.47
C SER A 21 -26.92 0.32 -30.74
N GLU A 22 -26.99 -0.99 -30.90
CA GLU A 22 -27.06 -1.58 -32.24
C GLU A 22 -28.17 -2.60 -32.29
N ALA A 23 -29.32 -2.15 -32.80
CA ALA A 23 -30.42 -2.99 -33.19
C ALA A 23 -29.94 -3.97 -34.27
N CYS A 24 -29.92 -5.25 -33.92
CA CYS A 24 -29.75 -6.35 -34.87
C CYS A 24 -30.88 -6.27 -35.91
N ARG A 25 -30.59 -5.69 -37.07
CA ARG A 25 -31.43 -5.81 -38.28
C ARG A 25 -31.13 -7.17 -38.89
N THR A 26 -31.93 -8.18 -38.56
CA THR A 26 -31.96 -9.42 -39.32
C THR A 26 -32.74 -9.19 -40.61
N ASP A 27 -32.02 -9.09 -41.71
CA ASP A 27 -32.55 -9.13 -43.07
C ASP A 27 -33.04 -10.56 -43.38
N SER A 28 -34.29 -10.65 -43.80
CA SER A 28 -34.97 -11.89 -44.14
C SER A 28 -35.01 -12.06 -45.66
N ARG A 29 -34.27 -13.03 -46.20
CA ARG A 29 -34.52 -13.54 -47.56
C ARG A 29 -34.22 -15.02 -47.73
N THR A 30 -35.31 -15.76 -48.01
CA THR A 30 -35.43 -17.07 -48.72
C THR A 30 -34.86 -18.33 -48.02
N LYS A 31 -35.51 -19.51 -47.97
CA LYS A 31 -36.69 -20.10 -48.64
C LYS A 31 -37.05 -21.47 -48.01
N ARG A 32 -38.36 -21.80 -47.94
CA ARG A 32 -39.01 -23.15 -47.98
C ARG A 32 -38.79 -24.10 -46.79
N THR A 33 -39.70 -24.96 -46.30
CA THR A 33 -41.09 -25.40 -46.60
C THR A 33 -41.50 -26.38 -45.48
N GLY A 34 -42.76 -26.41 -45.05
CA GLY A 34 -43.33 -27.52 -44.27
C GLY A 34 -44.56 -27.11 -43.44
N PRO A 35 -45.73 -27.76 -43.57
CA PRO A 35 -46.95 -27.38 -42.87
C PRO A 35 -47.18 -28.23 -41.61
N GLY A 36 -47.71 -27.61 -40.55
CA GLY A 36 -48.32 -28.31 -39.42
C GLY A 36 -47.75 -27.90 -38.06
N GLY A 37 -48.62 -27.40 -37.17
CA GLY A 37 -48.30 -27.31 -35.74
C GLY A 37 -48.71 -26.03 -35.02
N VAL A 38 -50.01 -25.81 -34.95
CA VAL A 38 -50.85 -25.20 -33.88
C VAL A 38 -50.18 -24.35 -32.77
N CYS A 39 -50.77 -23.17 -32.59
CA CYS A 39 -50.73 -22.27 -31.43
C CYS A 39 -51.44 -22.85 -30.19
N ASP A 40 -51.05 -22.41 -28.99
CA ASP A 40 -51.82 -22.32 -27.72
C ASP A 40 -50.82 -22.38 -26.54
N THR A 41 -50.88 -21.65 -25.43
CA THR A 41 -51.87 -20.75 -24.82
C THR A 41 -51.16 -19.94 -23.73
N CYS A 42 -51.57 -18.69 -23.53
CA CYS A 42 -51.30 -17.94 -22.30
C CYS A 42 -52.28 -18.39 -21.20
N LEU A 43 -51.83 -18.62 -19.97
CA LEU A 43 -52.69 -18.38 -18.80
C LEU A 43 -51.89 -18.02 -17.53
N HIS A 44 -51.92 -16.72 -17.24
CA HIS A 44 -52.04 -16.08 -15.92
C HIS A 44 -51.50 -16.77 -14.66
N ALA A 45 -50.53 -16.08 -14.03
CA ALA A 45 -50.65 -15.72 -12.62
C ALA A 45 -49.94 -14.36 -12.40
N ARG A 46 -50.74 -13.29 -12.26
CA ARG A 46 -50.35 -12.02 -11.65
C ARG A 46 -50.89 -12.03 -10.22
N LEU A 47 -50.07 -11.70 -9.22
CA LEU A 47 -50.33 -10.57 -8.33
C LEU A 47 -49.04 -10.21 -7.55
N PRO A 48 -48.89 -8.94 -7.12
CA PRO A 48 -47.61 -8.33 -6.78
C PRO A 48 -47.33 -8.33 -5.27
N LEU A 49 -46.07 -8.46 -4.88
CA LEU A 49 -45.62 -8.08 -3.55
C LEU A 49 -44.41 -7.16 -3.66
N LEU A 50 -44.71 -5.89 -3.43
CA LEU A 50 -43.92 -4.83 -2.79
C LEU A 50 -42.50 -5.23 -2.34
N LEU A 51 -41.52 -4.61 -2.99
CA LEU A 51 -40.24 -4.18 -2.38
C LEU A 51 -40.51 -3.26 -1.16
N PRO A 52 -39.57 -3.06 -0.20
CA PRO A 52 -38.13 -2.90 -0.47
C PRO A 52 -37.16 -3.41 0.62
N LEU A 53 -35.86 -3.16 0.38
CA LEU A 53 -34.73 -3.09 1.32
C LEU A 53 -33.81 -4.31 1.38
N GLN A 54 -32.85 -4.39 0.45
CA GLN A 54 -31.54 -4.97 0.77
C GLN A 54 -30.41 -4.06 0.27
N HIS A 55 -29.93 -3.27 1.23
CA HIS A 55 -28.59 -2.69 1.36
C HIS A 55 -27.87 -2.28 0.08
N LYS A 56 -27.96 -0.99 -0.25
CA LYS A 56 -26.82 -0.31 -0.87
C LYS A 56 -25.63 -0.43 0.08
N PRO A 57 -24.40 -0.71 -0.39
CA PRO A 57 -23.23 -0.50 0.45
C PRO A 57 -23.19 0.99 0.80
N THR A 58 -23.58 1.31 2.03
CA THR A 58 -23.28 2.60 2.62
C THR A 58 -21.77 2.69 2.73
N TYR A 59 -21.15 3.33 1.74
CA TYR A 59 -19.91 4.05 1.98
C TYR A 59 -20.27 5.05 3.08
N ARG A 60 -19.96 4.72 4.33
CA ARG A 60 -20.11 5.67 5.42
C ARG A 60 -19.22 6.84 5.03
N LEU A 61 -19.81 7.99 4.73
CA LEU A 61 -19.12 9.26 4.84
C LEU A 61 -18.66 9.36 6.28
N GLY A 62 -17.45 8.88 6.54
CA GLY A 62 -16.75 9.11 7.78
C GLY A 62 -16.64 10.61 7.98
N THR A 63 -16.75 11.03 9.25
CA THR A 63 -16.30 12.32 9.76
C THR A 63 -15.08 12.82 8.98
N PRO A 64 -14.98 14.13 8.67
CA PRO A 64 -13.83 14.68 7.95
C PRO A 64 -12.57 14.30 8.73
N ARG A 65 -11.86 13.28 8.25
CA ARG A 65 -10.58 12.88 8.82
C ARG A 65 -9.68 14.05 8.53
N VAL A 66 -9.14 14.66 9.58
CA VAL A 66 -8.09 15.67 9.46
C VAL A 66 -6.95 15.01 8.69
N MET A 67 -6.83 15.35 7.41
CA MET A 67 -5.75 14.85 6.57
C MET A 67 -4.45 15.48 7.07
N SER A 68 -3.71 14.75 7.89
CA SER A 68 -2.37 15.14 8.29
C SER A 68 -1.47 14.96 7.07
N SER A 69 -0.82 16.03 6.60
CA SER A 69 0.05 15.98 5.43
C SER A 69 1.32 15.15 5.66
N VAL A 70 1.75 14.98 6.91
CA VAL A 70 2.95 14.22 7.28
C VAL A 70 2.73 13.53 8.62
N LYS A 71 2.90 12.20 8.65
CA LYS A 71 2.98 11.41 9.89
C LYS A 71 4.40 10.96 10.14
N VAL A 72 4.82 11.01 11.39
CA VAL A 72 6.16 10.63 11.85
C VAL A 72 6.03 9.52 12.88
N ALA A 73 6.65 8.38 12.57
CA ALA A 73 6.76 7.25 13.47
C ALA A 73 8.23 6.91 13.74
N VAL A 74 8.52 6.52 14.97
CA VAL A 74 9.84 6.03 15.38
C VAL A 74 9.75 4.58 15.83
N ARG A 75 10.82 3.83 15.60
CA ARG A 75 10.88 2.39 15.93
C ARG A 75 12.24 2.02 16.48
N VAL A 76 12.25 1.41 17.66
CA VAL A 76 13.48 0.87 18.27
C VAL A 76 13.59 -0.63 18.00
N ARG A 77 14.75 -1.07 17.51
CA ARG A 77 15.03 -2.49 17.24
C ARG A 77 15.61 -3.22 18.45
N PRO A 78 15.62 -4.57 18.47
CA PRO A 78 16.39 -5.34 19.43
C PRO A 78 17.88 -5.07 19.29
N PHE A 79 18.65 -5.41 20.33
CA PHE A 79 20.10 -5.38 20.23
C PHE A 79 20.62 -6.30 19.12
N ASN A 80 21.67 -5.85 18.44
CA ASN A 80 22.41 -6.68 17.50
C ASN A 80 23.47 -7.50 18.25
N SER A 81 24.09 -8.46 17.57
CA SER A 81 25.09 -9.33 18.17
C SER A 81 26.23 -8.55 18.83
N ARG A 82 26.70 -7.45 18.22
CA ARG A 82 27.80 -6.64 18.77
C ARG A 82 27.42 -5.95 20.09
N GLU A 83 26.21 -5.41 20.16
CA GLU A 83 25.67 -4.75 21.34
C GLU A 83 25.48 -5.74 22.49
N LEU A 84 24.98 -6.95 22.20
CA LEU A 84 24.87 -8.03 23.18
C LEU A 84 26.24 -8.47 23.72
N HIS A 85 27.24 -8.65 22.86
CA HIS A 85 28.60 -9.04 23.27
C HIS A 85 29.31 -7.96 24.09
N SER A 86 28.90 -6.69 23.95
CA SER A 86 29.51 -5.56 24.65
C SER A 86 28.74 -5.18 25.92
N ASP A 87 27.74 -5.97 26.32
CA ASP A 87 26.81 -5.67 27.42
C ASP A 87 26.26 -4.23 27.34
N ALA A 88 25.85 -3.83 26.13
CA ALA A 88 25.41 -2.48 25.87
C ALA A 88 24.10 -2.17 26.63
N LYS A 89 24.04 -1.00 27.25
CA LYS A 89 22.84 -0.53 27.96
C LYS A 89 21.83 0.03 26.98
N CYS A 90 20.55 -0.31 27.18
CA CYS A 90 19.48 0.28 26.39
C CYS A 90 19.22 1.69 26.92
N ILE A 91 19.36 2.68 26.05
CA ILE A 91 19.15 4.09 26.39
C ILE A 91 17.84 4.64 25.86
N ILE A 92 17.02 3.80 25.24
CA ILE A 92 15.74 4.18 24.67
C ILE A 92 14.64 3.56 25.53
N GLU A 93 13.64 4.37 25.83
CA GLU A 93 12.39 3.93 26.42
C GLU A 93 11.24 4.55 25.63
N MET A 94 10.15 3.82 25.44
CA MET A 94 8.97 4.33 24.74
C MET A 94 7.75 4.09 25.60
N ARG A 95 6.95 5.15 25.79
CA ARG A 95 5.66 5.09 26.48
C ARG A 95 4.64 5.83 25.63
N ASP A 96 3.59 5.12 25.24
CA ASP A 96 2.58 5.60 24.31
C ASP A 96 3.23 6.16 23.03
N ASN A 97 2.99 7.43 22.74
CA ASN A 97 3.53 8.15 21.60
C ASN A 97 4.80 8.97 21.91
N THR A 98 5.37 8.80 23.10
CA THR A 98 6.57 9.51 23.54
C THR A 98 7.78 8.57 23.63
N THR A 99 8.87 8.97 22.98
CA THR A 99 10.17 8.31 23.05
C THR A 99 11.12 9.09 23.95
N TYR A 100 11.74 8.40 24.89
CA TYR A 100 12.72 8.92 25.83
C TYR A 100 14.11 8.40 25.46
N ILE A 101 15.10 9.28 25.47
CA ILE A 101 16.52 8.94 25.27
C ILE A 101 17.34 9.39 26.47
N THR A 102 18.05 8.44 27.07
CA THR A 102 18.93 8.66 28.22
C THR A 102 20.36 8.87 27.76
N ASN A 103 20.99 9.98 28.15
CA ASN A 103 22.41 10.20 27.97
C ASN A 103 23.19 9.53 29.13
N PRO A 104 23.90 8.41 28.90
CA PRO A 104 24.60 7.69 29.97
C PRO A 104 25.82 8.45 30.50
N LYS A 105 26.24 9.54 29.83
CA LYS A 105 27.39 10.38 30.21
C LYS A 105 26.97 11.75 30.75
N ALA A 106 25.68 11.97 30.99
CA ALA A 106 25.18 13.24 31.51
C ALA A 106 25.82 13.55 32.87
N GLY A 107 26.36 14.77 33.00
CA GLY A 107 26.89 15.25 34.26
C GLY A 107 25.77 15.60 35.26
N PRO A 108 26.09 15.88 36.53
CA PRO A 108 25.09 16.16 37.59
C PRO A 108 24.15 17.33 37.30
N LYS A 109 24.56 18.25 36.41
CA LYS A 109 23.80 19.45 36.03
C LYS A 109 23.09 19.33 34.68
N GLU A 110 23.31 18.25 33.95
CA GLU A 110 22.72 18.06 32.61
C GLU A 110 21.46 17.21 32.71
N GLN A 111 20.44 17.55 31.92
CA GLN A 111 19.24 16.73 31.86
C GLN A 111 19.57 15.38 31.21
N ALA A 112 19.61 14.34 32.05
CA ALA A 112 20.02 13.01 31.64
C ALA A 112 19.06 12.34 30.65
N VAL A 113 17.78 12.74 30.63
CA VAL A 113 16.74 12.13 29.79
C VAL A 113 16.07 13.21 28.94
N LYS A 114 16.02 13.01 27.63
CA LYS A 114 15.28 13.86 26.69
C LYS A 114 14.05 13.10 26.18
N SER A 115 12.93 13.79 26.02
CA SER A 115 11.69 13.23 25.49
C SER A 115 11.33 13.83 24.13
N PHE A 116 10.73 13.01 23.28
CA PHE A 116 10.26 13.39 21.94
C PHE A 116 8.89 12.75 21.70
N GLN A 117 7.93 13.54 21.24
CA GLN A 117 6.59 13.07 20.91
C GLN A 117 6.46 12.89 19.40
N PHE A 118 5.85 11.78 18.99
CA PHE A 118 5.64 11.40 17.59
C PHE A 118 4.19 10.95 17.40
N ASP A 119 3.77 10.70 16.16
CA ASP A 119 2.46 10.09 15.90
C ASP A 119 2.42 8.65 16.39
N HIS A 120 3.55 7.93 16.28
CA HIS A 120 3.73 6.57 16.80
C HIS A 120 5.15 6.35 17.34
N SER A 121 5.26 5.73 18.52
CA SER A 121 6.53 5.25 19.09
C SER A 121 6.51 3.73 19.25
N TYR A 122 7.13 3.00 18.32
CA TYR A 122 7.11 1.54 18.25
C TYR A 122 8.24 0.90 19.07
N TRP A 123 7.86 0.28 20.18
CA TRP A 123 8.75 -0.56 20.98
C TRP A 123 8.92 -1.95 20.35
N SER A 124 9.92 -2.15 19.49
CA SER A 124 10.28 -3.47 18.95
C SER A 124 11.57 -4.03 19.57
N HIS A 125 12.00 -3.52 20.73
CA HIS A 125 13.29 -3.89 21.33
C HIS A 125 13.31 -5.28 21.96
N GLN A 126 12.22 -5.69 22.61
CA GLN A 126 12.09 -6.99 23.28
C GLN A 126 10.98 -7.83 22.62
N PRO A 127 11.35 -8.82 21.77
CA PRO A 127 10.37 -9.72 21.17
C PRO A 127 9.53 -10.44 22.21
N GLY A 128 8.21 -10.47 22.01
CA GLY A 128 7.26 -11.16 22.90
C GLY A 128 6.97 -10.44 24.23
N GLY A 129 7.58 -9.28 24.49
CA GLY A 129 7.27 -8.47 25.67
C GLY A 129 5.92 -7.73 25.56
N PRO A 130 5.35 -7.29 26.69
CA PRO A 130 4.17 -6.44 26.67
C PRO A 130 4.47 -5.15 25.89
N GLY A 131 3.58 -4.77 24.97
CA GLY A 131 3.75 -3.59 24.13
C GLY A 131 4.71 -3.78 22.93
N PHE A 132 5.17 -5.02 22.64
CA PHE A 132 5.98 -5.28 21.45
C PHE A 132 5.26 -4.87 20.17
N ALA A 133 5.90 -4.01 19.38
CA ALA A 133 5.43 -3.60 18.06
C ALA A 133 5.93 -4.58 16.99
N SER A 134 5.04 -5.48 16.56
CA SER A 134 5.29 -6.43 15.48
C SER A 134 5.32 -5.74 14.11
N GLN A 135 5.81 -6.45 13.09
CA GLN A 135 5.71 -6.00 11.69
C GLN A 135 4.26 -5.73 11.26
N ARG A 136 3.34 -6.59 11.72
CA ARG A 136 1.91 -6.46 11.47
C ARG A 136 1.35 -5.18 12.09
N ARG A 137 1.67 -4.90 13.36
CA ARG A 137 1.20 -3.67 14.03
C ARG A 137 1.66 -2.40 13.31
N VAL A 138 2.94 -2.35 12.91
CA VAL A 138 3.48 -1.21 12.15
C VAL A 138 2.77 -1.03 10.81
N TYR A 139 2.41 -2.13 10.15
CA TYR A 139 1.67 -2.09 8.90
C TYR A 139 0.19 -1.70 9.10
N GLU A 140 -0.47 -2.19 10.15
CA GLU A 140 -1.84 -1.81 10.49
C GLU A 140 -1.96 -0.31 10.78
N ASP A 141 -0.99 0.26 11.50
CA ASP A 141 -0.99 1.67 11.89
C ASP A 141 -0.64 2.62 10.72
N ILE A 142 0.28 2.24 9.81
CA ILE A 142 0.78 3.14 8.73
C ILE A 142 0.37 2.67 7.34
N GLY A 143 0.54 1.37 7.06
CA GLY A 143 0.37 0.80 5.73
C GLY A 143 -1.09 0.72 5.28
N VAL A 144 -2.00 0.38 6.20
CA VAL A 144 -3.45 0.30 5.88
C VAL A 144 -4.00 1.67 5.50
N GLU A 145 -3.74 2.70 6.30
CA GLU A 145 -4.15 4.08 5.98
C GLU A 145 -3.49 4.58 4.69
N THR A 146 -2.22 4.27 4.48
CA THR A 146 -1.52 4.63 3.24
C THR A 146 -2.19 3.99 2.02
N LEU A 147 -2.60 2.72 2.12
CA LEU A 147 -3.30 2.02 1.06
C LEU A 147 -4.71 2.61 0.86
N GLU A 148 -5.42 2.98 1.92
CA GLU A 148 -6.71 3.70 1.82
C GLU A 148 -6.59 4.99 1.00
N HIS A 149 -5.64 5.87 1.35
CA HIS A 149 -5.41 7.10 0.60
C HIS A 149 -5.01 6.85 -0.87
N ALA A 150 -4.26 5.77 -1.17
CA ALA A 150 -3.94 5.40 -2.54
C ALA A 150 -5.19 5.03 -3.35
N PHE A 151 -6.14 4.30 -2.75
CA PHE A 151 -7.42 3.96 -3.40
C PHE A 151 -8.39 5.15 -3.50
N GLU A 152 -8.21 6.19 -2.67
CA GLU A 152 -8.91 7.47 -2.80
C GLU A 152 -8.33 8.36 -3.92
N GLY A 153 -7.25 7.92 -4.57
CA GLY A 153 -6.61 8.64 -5.68
C GLY A 153 -5.50 9.60 -5.27
N TYR A 154 -5.02 9.53 -4.02
CA TYR A 154 -3.90 10.35 -3.55
C TYR A 154 -2.54 9.68 -3.78
N ASN A 155 -1.54 10.51 -4.10
CA ASN A 155 -0.15 10.07 -4.10
C ASN A 155 0.35 9.92 -2.66
N VAL A 156 0.85 8.74 -2.33
CA VAL A 156 1.34 8.41 -0.99
C VAL A 156 2.81 8.04 -1.01
N CYS A 157 3.52 8.29 0.10
CA CYS A 157 4.93 7.97 0.22
C CYS A 157 5.28 7.58 1.66
N ILE A 158 5.95 6.43 1.80
CA ILE A 158 6.54 5.98 3.06
C ILE A 158 8.05 5.85 2.84
N PHE A 159 8.84 6.51 3.67
CA PHE A 159 10.30 6.37 3.66
C PHE A 159 10.83 6.03 5.04
N ALA A 160 11.82 5.14 5.10
CA ALA A 160 12.49 4.78 6.34
C ALA A 160 13.81 5.57 6.49
N TYR A 161 13.97 6.24 7.62
CA TYR A 161 15.15 7.03 7.96
C TYR A 161 15.89 6.49 9.19
N GLY A 162 17.19 6.73 9.28
CA GLY A 162 18.02 6.34 10.43
C GLY A 162 19.42 5.84 10.07
N GLN A 163 20.26 5.62 11.09
CA GLN A 163 21.64 5.15 10.90
C GLN A 163 21.72 3.76 10.24
N THR A 164 22.88 3.41 9.70
CA THR A 164 23.16 2.05 9.20
C THR A 164 22.94 1.03 10.33
N GLY A 165 22.26 -0.07 10.02
CA GLY A 165 21.91 -1.09 11.00
C GLY A 165 20.73 -0.74 11.92
N ALA A 166 20.06 0.42 11.78
CA ALA A 166 18.93 0.80 12.65
C ALA A 166 17.64 -0.03 12.43
N GLY A 167 17.53 -0.78 11.32
CA GLY A 167 16.32 -1.55 10.98
C GLY A 167 15.47 -0.97 9.86
N LYS A 168 15.99 -0.03 9.05
CA LYS A 168 15.30 0.54 7.88
C LYS A 168 14.79 -0.52 6.90
N SER A 169 15.70 -1.37 6.40
CA SER A 169 15.35 -2.45 5.46
C SER A 169 14.43 -3.49 6.09
N TYR A 170 14.61 -3.79 7.38
CA TYR A 170 13.73 -4.70 8.11
C TYR A 170 12.30 -4.13 8.26
N THR A 171 12.15 -2.81 8.44
CA THR A 171 10.81 -2.20 8.49
C THR A 171 10.15 -2.19 7.12
N MET A 172 10.87 -1.80 6.06
CA MET A 172 10.28 -1.69 4.72
C MET A 172 10.05 -3.04 4.05
N MET A 173 11.03 -3.94 4.06
CA MET A 173 10.98 -5.25 3.37
C MET A 173 10.80 -6.43 4.31
N GLY A 174 11.27 -6.34 5.55
CA GLY A 174 11.19 -7.45 6.49
C GLY A 174 12.27 -8.51 6.24
N ARG A 175 11.97 -9.75 6.65
CA ARG A 175 12.79 -10.92 6.35
C ARG A 175 12.12 -11.77 5.27
N PRO A 176 12.72 -11.91 4.07
CA PRO A 176 12.09 -12.64 2.96
C PRO A 176 11.77 -14.11 3.27
N SER A 177 12.54 -14.74 4.17
CA SER A 177 12.38 -16.14 4.56
C SER A 177 11.33 -16.39 5.63
N GLU A 178 10.76 -15.35 6.24
CA GLU A 178 9.86 -15.46 7.39
C GLU A 178 8.61 -14.60 7.12
N PRO A 179 7.48 -15.20 6.65
CA PRO A 179 6.27 -14.44 6.30
C PRO A 179 5.72 -13.57 7.43
N GLU A 180 5.80 -14.06 8.68
CA GLU A 180 5.38 -13.30 9.87
C GLU A 180 6.25 -12.04 10.12
N GLN A 181 7.43 -12.00 9.51
CA GLN A 181 8.38 -10.88 9.57
C GLN A 181 8.36 -10.04 8.29
N ALA A 182 7.36 -10.20 7.42
CA ALA A 182 7.19 -9.40 6.21
C ALA A 182 7.13 -7.89 6.53
N GLY A 183 7.80 -7.05 5.75
CA GLY A 183 7.80 -5.60 5.91
C GLY A 183 6.52 -4.91 5.47
N ILE A 184 6.55 -3.58 5.49
CA ILE A 184 5.47 -2.74 4.96
C ILE A 184 5.21 -3.05 3.48
N ILE A 185 6.26 -3.11 2.64
CA ILE A 185 6.13 -3.30 1.18
C ILE A 185 5.42 -4.61 0.82
N PRO A 186 5.87 -5.80 1.29
CA PRO A 186 5.19 -7.05 0.92
C PRO A 186 3.76 -7.14 1.46
N GLN A 187 3.49 -6.68 2.70
CA GLN A 187 2.13 -6.66 3.26
C GLN A 187 1.20 -5.71 2.49
N LEU A 188 1.74 -4.56 2.05
CA LEU A 188 1.02 -3.60 1.23
C LEU A 188 0.67 -4.20 -0.13
N CYS A 189 1.65 -4.83 -0.81
CA CYS A 189 1.40 -5.50 -2.08
C CYS A 189 0.33 -6.60 -1.96
N GLU A 190 0.38 -7.43 -0.90
CA GLU A 190 -0.63 -8.46 -0.65
C GLU A 190 -2.04 -7.86 -0.55
N ASN A 191 -2.22 -6.86 0.32
CA ASN A 191 -3.52 -6.21 0.48
C ASN A 191 -3.97 -5.42 -0.76
N LEU A 192 -3.03 -4.86 -1.52
CA LEU A 192 -3.31 -4.20 -2.79
C LEU A 192 -3.93 -5.20 -3.77
N PHE A 193 -3.30 -6.36 -3.98
CA PHE A 193 -3.86 -7.40 -4.86
C PHE A 193 -5.20 -7.94 -4.36
N CYS A 194 -5.38 -8.12 -3.05
CA CYS A 194 -6.68 -8.51 -2.49
C CYS A 194 -7.79 -7.49 -2.83
N ARG A 195 -7.51 -6.19 -2.68
CA ARG A 195 -8.49 -5.13 -3.02
C ARG A 195 -8.75 -5.05 -4.52
N LEU A 196 -7.72 -5.19 -5.35
CA LEU A 196 -7.87 -5.23 -6.81
C LEU A 196 -8.75 -6.41 -7.26
N GLY A 197 -8.62 -7.58 -6.63
CA GLY A 197 -9.48 -8.73 -6.89
C GLY A 197 -10.96 -8.43 -6.60
N GLN A 198 -11.25 -7.81 -5.46
CA GLN A 198 -12.62 -7.41 -5.08
C GLN A 198 -13.23 -6.39 -6.05
N LEU A 199 -12.42 -5.42 -6.52
CA LEU A 199 -12.86 -4.43 -7.51
C LEU A 199 -13.16 -5.07 -8.87
N THR A 200 -12.33 -6.05 -9.26
CA THR A 200 -12.52 -6.81 -10.50
C THR A 200 -13.83 -7.62 -10.46
N GLU A 201 -14.14 -8.27 -9.34
CA GLU A 201 -15.42 -8.97 -9.13
C GLU A 201 -16.63 -8.01 -9.18
N ALA A 202 -16.44 -6.76 -8.75
CA ALA A 202 -17.44 -5.70 -8.85
C ALA A 202 -17.55 -5.07 -10.26
N GLY A 203 -16.76 -5.53 -11.23
CA GLY A 203 -16.79 -5.08 -12.62
C GLY A 203 -15.92 -3.86 -12.92
N ALA A 204 -15.01 -3.46 -12.02
CA ALA A 204 -14.06 -2.38 -12.28
C ALA A 204 -12.77 -2.92 -12.93
N SER A 205 -12.24 -2.20 -13.92
CA SER A 205 -10.91 -2.44 -14.47
C SER A 205 -9.85 -1.64 -13.71
N SER A 206 -8.69 -2.24 -13.47
CA SER A 206 -7.57 -1.56 -12.81
C SER A 206 -6.26 -1.96 -13.46
N ILE A 207 -5.35 -0.99 -13.62
CA ILE A 207 -4.00 -1.22 -14.13
C ILE A 207 -3.03 -0.97 -12.98
N LEU A 208 -2.11 -1.90 -12.76
CA LEU A 208 -1.07 -1.79 -11.74
C LEU A 208 0.29 -1.73 -12.43
N GLU A 209 1.00 -0.62 -12.27
CA GLU A 209 2.39 -0.50 -12.71
C GLU A 209 3.34 -0.49 -11.51
N VAL A 210 4.44 -1.24 -11.59
CA VAL A 210 5.49 -1.27 -10.57
C VAL A 210 6.84 -0.90 -11.17
N SER A 211 7.55 0.00 -10.49
CA SER A 211 8.94 0.33 -10.77
C SER A 211 9.77 0.21 -9.49
N TYR A 212 11.04 -0.20 -9.62
CA TYR A 212 11.93 -0.37 -8.48
C TYR A 212 13.36 0.02 -8.83
N MET A 213 13.91 0.99 -8.11
CA MET A 213 15.22 1.58 -8.40
C MET A 213 16.05 1.82 -7.14
N GLU A 214 17.37 1.92 -7.33
CA GLU A 214 18.33 2.36 -6.31
C GLU A 214 19.00 3.66 -6.75
N ILE A 215 19.08 4.62 -5.83
CA ILE A 215 19.88 5.85 -6.01
C ILE A 215 21.12 5.75 -5.11
N TYR A 216 22.30 5.74 -5.70
CA TYR A 216 23.58 5.66 -5.00
C TYR A 216 24.61 6.60 -5.61
N CYS A 217 25.14 7.54 -4.81
CA CYS A 217 26.08 8.58 -5.26
C CYS A 217 25.58 9.32 -6.51
N GLU A 218 24.34 9.83 -6.48
CA GLU A 218 23.68 10.51 -7.60
C GLU A 218 23.55 9.67 -8.89
N ARG A 219 23.69 8.33 -8.78
CA ARG A 219 23.48 7.39 -9.88
C ARG A 219 22.22 6.60 -9.65
N VAL A 220 21.39 6.47 -10.69
CA VAL A 220 20.13 5.72 -10.66
C VAL A 220 20.35 4.37 -11.34
N ARG A 221 19.96 3.30 -10.66
CA ARG A 221 20.01 1.92 -11.18
C ARG A 221 18.63 1.31 -11.10
N ASP A 222 18.21 0.68 -12.20
CA ASP A 222 17.02 -0.16 -12.25
C ASP A 222 17.27 -1.49 -11.51
N LEU A 223 16.40 -1.83 -10.56
CA LEU A 223 16.47 -3.09 -9.80
C LEU A 223 15.62 -4.21 -10.42
N LEU A 224 14.70 -3.88 -11.33
CA LEU A 224 13.89 -4.87 -12.06
C LEU A 224 14.58 -5.37 -13.33
N ASN A 225 15.52 -4.59 -13.87
CA ASN A 225 16.33 -4.98 -15.03
C ASN A 225 17.81 -5.22 -14.65
N PRO A 226 18.15 -6.38 -14.07
CA PRO A 226 19.53 -6.68 -13.63
C PRO A 226 20.53 -6.79 -14.80
N LYS A 227 20.05 -6.95 -16.04
CA LYS A 227 20.89 -6.95 -17.24
C LYS A 227 21.37 -5.54 -17.57
N ASN A 228 20.54 -4.53 -17.30
CA ASN A 228 20.89 -3.14 -17.53
C ASN A 228 21.69 -2.59 -16.33
N LYS A 229 23.01 -2.64 -16.44
CA LYS A 229 23.92 -2.03 -15.44
C LYS A 229 24.18 -0.54 -15.70
N ALA A 230 23.54 0.05 -16.71
CA ALA A 230 23.73 1.45 -17.05
C ALA A 230 23.20 2.36 -15.94
N ASN A 231 23.81 3.55 -15.85
CA ASN A 231 23.29 4.62 -15.01
C ASN A 231 22.13 5.28 -15.73
N LEU A 232 20.92 5.18 -15.19
CA LEU A 232 19.75 5.87 -15.74
C LEU A 232 19.85 7.37 -15.47
N ARG A 233 19.30 8.18 -16.38
CA ARG A 233 19.31 9.64 -16.28
C ARG A 233 17.98 10.12 -15.71
N VAL A 234 18.05 11.07 -14.77
CA VAL A 234 16.89 11.83 -14.33
C VAL A 234 16.69 12.98 -15.31
N ARG A 235 15.48 13.11 -15.86
CA ARG A 235 15.08 14.17 -16.79
C ARG A 235 13.84 14.87 -16.23
N GLU A 236 13.53 16.03 -16.78
CA GLU A 236 12.34 16.80 -16.39
C GLU A 236 11.48 17.07 -17.62
N HIS A 237 10.24 16.63 -17.57
CA HIS A 237 9.26 16.90 -18.61
C HIS A 237 8.52 18.21 -18.30
N PRO A 238 8.34 19.13 -19.27
CA PRO A 238 7.78 20.47 -19.02
C PRO A 238 6.39 20.48 -18.36
N LEU A 239 5.60 19.41 -18.55
CA LEU A 239 4.25 19.29 -18.00
C LEU A 239 4.11 18.21 -16.92
N LEU A 240 4.96 17.16 -16.95
CA LEU A 240 4.80 15.97 -16.10
C LEU A 240 5.79 15.95 -14.93
N GLY A 241 6.76 16.87 -14.93
CA GLY A 241 7.77 16.98 -13.90
C GLY A 241 8.92 15.96 -14.05
N PRO A 242 9.65 15.67 -12.96
CA PRO A 242 10.84 14.83 -13.00
C PRO A 242 10.50 13.35 -13.21
N TYR A 243 11.28 12.67 -14.05
CA TYR A 243 11.17 11.25 -14.31
C TYR A 243 12.55 10.61 -14.55
N VAL A 244 12.62 9.29 -14.48
CA VAL A 244 13.82 8.51 -14.80
C VAL A 244 13.65 7.93 -16.20
N GLU A 245 14.55 8.31 -17.10
CA GLU A 245 14.59 7.80 -18.47
C GLU A 245 14.96 6.30 -18.48
N ASP A 246 14.26 5.52 -19.32
CA ASP A 246 14.44 4.07 -19.49
C ASP A 246 14.25 3.22 -18.22
N LEU A 247 13.54 3.74 -17.21
CA LEU A 247 13.18 2.97 -16.03
C LEU A 247 12.11 1.92 -16.37
N SER A 248 12.36 0.66 -16.03
CA SER A 248 11.40 -0.42 -16.25
C SER A 248 10.13 -0.21 -15.42
N LYS A 249 8.99 -0.36 -16.09
CA LYS A 249 7.66 -0.42 -15.49
C LYS A 249 7.07 -1.78 -15.83
N CYS A 250 6.78 -2.59 -14.81
CA CYS A 250 6.08 -3.86 -14.98
C CYS A 250 4.58 -3.61 -14.81
N ALA A 251 3.80 -3.98 -15.80
CA ALA A 251 2.34 -3.95 -15.81
C ALA A 251 1.77 -5.37 -15.89
#